data_AF-A0A532C607-F1
#
_entry.id   AF-A0A532C607-F1
#
_cell.length_a   1.000
_cell.length_b   1.000
_cell.length_c   1.000
_cell.angle_alpha   90.00
_cell.angle_beta   90.00
_cell.angle_gamma   90.00
#
_symmetry.space_group_name_H-M   'P 1'
#
loop_
_entity.id
_entity.type
_entity.pdbx_description
1 polymer ?
#
loop_
_entity_poly.entity_id
_entity_poly.type
_entity_poly.pdbx_seq_one_letter_code
_entity_poly.pdbx_strand_id
1 'polypeptide(L)'
;MITRVIVLVIDGLGVGAMPDAAEYRDAGSNTLSHLAEAVGGLTLPTLEGLGLGHITEIKGVRTMGQPEGCFGRVGFLSKEVDSVAGYWEMAGQLTDVAGPLYPNGFPPDMVAVLEQAFGRKLVGNRRASGTAILRECEEDHLSSGALIVWTDGRRTCHVAMHEGAMRRDEFFQRCRDARKLLKDPWGIVRVSAHPLVGDAGGVQFSPQRREFVLEPSGSTMFDVLNRESQIITGVGKVGDLFSGRGLTRSVPAAHWTSLLAEVIGLFRKIPRGLIVAARSRAASRELG
;
A
#
# COMPACT_ATOMS: atom_id res chain seq x y z
N MET A 1 -14.44 29.88 -5.18
CA MET A 1 -13.04 29.43 -5.16
C MET A 1 -12.95 28.21 -4.24
N ILE A 2 -12.32 27.11 -4.67
CA ILE A 2 -12.18 25.89 -3.85
C ILE A 2 -11.08 26.12 -2.82
N THR A 3 -11.42 26.09 -1.53
CA THR A 3 -10.43 26.30 -0.45
C THR A 3 -9.79 25.00 0.01
N ARG A 4 -10.48 23.88 -0.17
CA ARG A 4 -10.06 22.55 0.28
C ARG A 4 -10.43 21.49 -0.73
N VAL A 5 -9.51 20.55 -0.95
CA VAL A 5 -9.73 19.36 -1.75
C VAL A 5 -9.60 18.13 -0.86
N ILE A 6 -10.48 17.16 -1.05
CA ILE A 6 -10.44 15.86 -0.37
C ILE A 6 -10.33 14.79 -1.43
N VAL A 7 -9.27 13.99 -1.36
CA VAL A 7 -9.03 12.85 -2.24
C VAL A 7 -9.20 11.59 -1.42
N LEU A 8 -10.26 10.84 -1.69
CA LEU A 8 -10.53 9.54 -1.07
C LEU A 8 -10.14 8.44 -2.04
N VAL A 9 -9.17 7.61 -1.66
CA VAL A 9 -8.69 6.50 -2.49
C VAL A 9 -9.25 5.18 -1.96
N ILE A 10 -10.05 4.50 -2.79
CA ILE A 10 -10.55 3.16 -2.51
C ILE A 10 -9.64 2.16 -3.23
N ASP A 11 -8.61 1.70 -2.53
CA ASP A 11 -7.62 0.79 -3.12
C ASP A 11 -8.22 -0.51 -3.66
N GLY A 12 -7.78 -0.89 -4.85
CA GLY A 12 -8.19 -2.13 -5.50
C GLY A 12 -9.58 -2.08 -6.14
N LEU A 13 -10.28 -0.94 -6.10
CA LEU A 13 -11.58 -0.78 -6.75
C LEU A 13 -11.45 -0.41 -8.23
N GLY A 14 -10.93 -1.32 -9.05
CA GLY A 14 -10.82 -1.13 -10.50
C GLY A 14 -12.19 -1.11 -11.19
N VAL A 15 -12.33 -0.28 -12.23
CA VAL A 15 -13.60 -0.05 -12.96
C VAL A 15 -13.58 -0.56 -14.42
N GLY A 16 -12.60 -1.40 -14.75
CA GLY A 16 -12.40 -1.99 -16.07
C GLY A 16 -10.93 -2.08 -16.44
N ALA A 17 -10.63 -2.95 -17.41
CA ALA A 17 -9.29 -3.20 -17.88
C ALA A 17 -8.74 -1.98 -18.65
N MET A 18 -7.46 -1.68 -18.44
CA MET A 18 -6.72 -0.72 -19.26
C MET A 18 -6.39 -1.30 -20.65
N PRO A 19 -6.10 -0.46 -21.65
CA PRO A 19 -5.77 -0.92 -23.00
C PRO A 19 -4.60 -1.92 -23.07
N ASP A 20 -3.65 -1.81 -22.14
CA ASP A 20 -2.44 -2.64 -22.00
C ASP A 20 -2.61 -3.81 -21.02
N ALA A 21 -3.81 -4.06 -20.48
CA ALA A 21 -4.04 -5.06 -19.44
C ALA A 21 -3.59 -6.49 -19.83
N ALA A 22 -3.55 -6.81 -21.13
CA ALA A 22 -3.06 -8.09 -21.62
C ALA A 22 -1.57 -8.32 -21.31
N GLU A 23 -0.75 -7.27 -21.28
CA GLU A 23 0.69 -7.34 -20.94
C GLU A 23 0.89 -7.81 -19.49
N TYR A 24 -0.08 -7.53 -18.61
CA TYR A 24 -0.09 -7.90 -17.21
C TYR A 24 -0.87 -9.18 -16.91
N ARG A 25 -1.42 -9.84 -17.94
CA ARG A 25 -2.34 -10.99 -17.81
C ARG A 25 -3.64 -10.66 -17.07
N ASP A 26 -4.06 -9.41 -17.14
CA ASP A 26 -5.27 -8.86 -16.49
C ASP A 26 -6.35 -8.46 -17.52
N ALA A 27 -6.30 -9.02 -18.74
CA ALA A 27 -7.29 -8.77 -19.78
C ALA A 27 -8.71 -9.11 -19.31
N GLY A 28 -9.66 -8.20 -19.55
CA GLY A 28 -11.06 -8.36 -19.14
C GLY A 28 -11.33 -8.13 -17.64
N SER A 29 -10.34 -7.69 -16.87
CA SER A 29 -10.54 -7.36 -15.45
C SER A 29 -11.54 -6.21 -15.26
N ASN A 30 -12.50 -6.38 -14.36
CA ASN A 30 -13.38 -5.31 -13.89
C ASN A 30 -13.80 -5.60 -12.44
N THR A 31 -13.02 -5.12 -11.48
CA THR A 31 -13.22 -5.46 -10.06
C THR A 31 -14.60 -5.05 -9.56
N LEU A 32 -15.05 -3.82 -9.87
CA LEU A 32 -16.32 -3.31 -9.36
C LEU A 32 -17.53 -4.02 -9.99
N SER A 33 -17.52 -4.29 -11.29
CA SER A 33 -18.61 -5.04 -11.95
C SER A 33 -18.69 -6.47 -11.43
N HIS A 34 -17.56 -7.19 -11.44
CA HIS A 34 -17.53 -8.59 -10.99
C HIS A 34 -17.91 -8.73 -9.51
N LEU A 35 -17.49 -7.78 -8.66
CA LEU A 35 -17.94 -7.73 -7.26
C LEU A 35 -19.46 -7.58 -7.18
N ALA A 36 -20.04 -6.64 -7.92
CA ALA A 36 -21.48 -6.38 -7.90
C ALA A 36 -22.27 -7.59 -8.39
N GLU A 37 -21.81 -8.28 -9.42
CA GLU A 37 -22.40 -9.53 -9.89
C GLU A 37 -22.35 -10.63 -8.82
N ALA A 38 -21.17 -10.85 -8.24
CA ALA A 38 -20.92 -11.91 -7.26
C ALA A 38 -21.79 -11.77 -5.99
N VAL A 39 -22.06 -10.54 -5.55
CA VAL A 39 -22.89 -10.28 -4.36
C VAL A 39 -24.38 -10.06 -4.68
N GLY A 40 -24.79 -10.25 -5.93
CA GLY A 40 -26.18 -10.11 -6.36
C GLY A 40 -26.65 -8.66 -6.61
N GLY A 41 -25.74 -7.70 -6.51
CA GLY A 41 -25.96 -6.28 -6.74
C GLY A 41 -25.46 -5.44 -5.56
N LEU A 42 -25.03 -4.21 -5.85
CA LEU A 42 -24.61 -3.24 -4.84
C LEU A 42 -25.69 -2.18 -4.64
N THR A 43 -25.86 -1.72 -3.39
CA THR A 43 -26.69 -0.56 -3.05
C THR A 43 -25.79 0.60 -2.66
N LEU A 44 -25.55 1.51 -3.60
CA LEU A 44 -24.62 2.64 -3.42
C LEU A 44 -25.28 4.00 -3.76
N PRO A 45 -26.38 4.38 -3.10
CA PRO A 45 -27.21 5.52 -3.50
C PRO A 45 -26.42 6.84 -3.58
N THR A 46 -25.48 7.07 -2.68
CA THR A 46 -24.63 8.27 -2.70
C THR A 46 -23.69 8.29 -3.92
N LEU A 47 -23.03 7.18 -4.24
CA LEU A 47 -22.13 7.12 -5.40
C LEU A 47 -22.92 7.08 -6.71
N GLU A 48 -24.10 6.45 -6.72
CA GLU A 48 -25.07 6.50 -7.80
C GLU A 48 -25.42 7.95 -8.14
N GLY A 49 -25.86 8.73 -7.13
CA GLY A 49 -26.19 10.16 -7.29
C GLY A 49 -25.02 11.00 -7.80
N LEU A 50 -23.79 10.69 -7.39
CA LEU A 50 -22.57 11.34 -7.88
C LEU A 50 -22.18 10.94 -9.31
N GLY A 51 -22.82 9.94 -9.90
CA GLY A 51 -22.61 9.52 -11.30
C GLY A 51 -21.81 8.23 -11.48
N LEU A 52 -21.60 7.40 -10.44
CA LEU A 52 -20.84 6.15 -10.56
C LEU A 52 -21.38 5.21 -11.65
N GLY A 53 -22.69 5.17 -11.87
CA GLY A 53 -23.31 4.34 -12.91
C GLY A 53 -23.02 4.80 -14.36
N HIS A 54 -22.35 5.94 -14.55
CA HIS A 54 -21.79 6.34 -15.85
C HIS A 54 -20.37 5.83 -16.07
N ILE A 55 -19.69 5.41 -15.00
CA ILE A 55 -18.32 4.95 -15.08
C ILE A 55 -18.28 3.60 -15.74
N THR A 56 -18.95 2.58 -15.21
CA THR A 56 -18.95 1.20 -15.72
C THR A 56 -20.28 0.54 -15.37
N GLU A 57 -20.61 -0.58 -16.01
CA GLU A 57 -21.82 -1.33 -15.64
C GLU A 57 -21.63 -1.95 -14.25
N ILE A 58 -22.60 -1.74 -13.36
CA ILE A 58 -22.55 -2.19 -11.97
C ILE A 58 -23.95 -2.63 -11.60
N LYS A 59 -24.13 -3.94 -11.36
CA LYS A 59 -25.43 -4.49 -10.94
C LYS A 59 -25.93 -3.77 -9.68
N GLY A 60 -27.13 -3.19 -9.74
CA GLY A 60 -27.76 -2.46 -8.62
C GLY A 60 -27.44 -0.96 -8.53
N VAL A 61 -26.59 -0.43 -9.42
CA VAL A 61 -26.30 1.02 -9.51
C VAL A 61 -26.76 1.54 -10.87
N ARG A 62 -27.58 2.59 -10.86
CA ARG A 62 -28.21 3.16 -12.06
C ARG A 62 -27.38 4.29 -12.66
N THR A 63 -27.50 4.44 -13.97
CA THR A 63 -27.03 5.64 -14.68
C THR A 63 -28.01 6.78 -14.45
N MET A 64 -27.57 7.85 -13.78
CA MET A 64 -28.43 8.98 -13.40
C MET A 64 -28.63 9.95 -14.57
N GLY A 65 -29.88 10.36 -14.82
CA GLY A 65 -30.18 11.38 -15.83
C GLY A 65 -29.61 12.77 -15.51
N GLN A 66 -29.50 13.11 -14.22
CA GLN A 66 -28.90 14.35 -13.72
C GLN A 66 -27.99 14.02 -12.51
N PRO A 67 -26.72 13.65 -12.74
CA PRO A 67 -25.80 13.35 -11.65
C PRO A 67 -25.37 14.64 -10.92
N GLU A 68 -25.13 14.54 -9.62
CA GLU A 68 -24.70 15.65 -8.76
C GLU A 68 -23.21 15.97 -8.89
N GLY A 69 -22.42 15.07 -9.49
CA GLY A 69 -20.97 15.16 -9.59
C GLY A 69 -20.44 15.07 -11.02
N CYS A 70 -19.14 15.36 -11.16
CA CYS A 70 -18.39 15.05 -12.36
C CYS A 70 -17.79 13.64 -12.23
N PHE A 71 -17.78 12.90 -13.34
CA PHE A 71 -17.33 11.52 -13.39
C PHE A 71 -16.43 11.30 -14.62
N GLY A 72 -15.51 10.35 -14.49
CA GLY A 72 -14.61 9.94 -15.56
C GLY A 72 -13.77 8.74 -15.15
N ARG A 73 -13.15 8.09 -16.13
CA ARG A 73 -12.12 7.07 -15.92
C ARG A 73 -10.76 7.68 -16.16
N VAL A 74 -9.78 7.27 -15.38
CA VAL A 74 -8.38 7.67 -15.54
C VAL A 74 -7.56 6.40 -15.74
N GLY A 75 -6.72 6.39 -16.78
CA GLY A 75 -5.73 5.33 -16.98
C GLY A 75 -4.39 5.76 -16.39
N PHE A 76 -3.59 4.79 -15.96
CA PHE A 76 -2.22 5.03 -15.49
C PHE A 76 -1.23 5.01 -16.66
N LEU A 77 -0.18 5.80 -16.57
CA LEU A 77 0.96 5.79 -17.50
C LEU A 77 2.13 4.96 -16.95
N SER A 78 2.23 4.84 -15.63
CA SER A 78 3.23 4.02 -14.96
C SER A 78 3.04 2.54 -15.26
N LYS A 79 4.14 1.84 -15.54
CA LYS A 79 4.12 0.41 -15.87
C LYS A 79 4.03 -0.52 -14.65
N GLU A 80 4.16 0.01 -13.44
CA GLU A 80 4.10 -0.79 -12.23
C GLU A 80 2.67 -0.87 -11.68
N VAL A 81 2.16 -2.09 -11.46
CA VAL A 81 0.81 -2.34 -10.90
C VAL A 81 0.82 -2.37 -9.36
N ASP A 82 1.75 -1.63 -8.74
CA ASP A 82 1.86 -1.52 -7.29
C ASP A 82 1.20 -0.25 -6.75
N SER A 83 0.71 -0.30 -5.51
CA SER A 83 0.11 0.87 -4.88
C SER A 83 1.07 2.06 -4.73
N VAL A 84 2.39 1.85 -4.63
CA VAL A 84 3.35 2.97 -4.58
C VAL A 84 3.32 3.75 -5.89
N ALA A 85 3.42 3.05 -7.01
CA ALA A 85 3.40 3.67 -8.35
C ALA A 85 2.10 4.44 -8.60
N GLY A 86 0.95 3.84 -8.30
CA GLY A 86 -0.34 4.51 -8.48
C GLY A 86 -0.48 5.80 -7.66
N TYR A 87 -0.01 5.81 -6.40
CA TYR A 87 -0.09 7.01 -5.56
C TYR A 87 0.92 8.08 -6.00
N TRP A 88 2.13 7.67 -6.39
CA TRP A 88 3.12 8.61 -6.91
C TRP A 88 2.63 9.26 -8.20
N GLU A 89 2.01 8.50 -9.10
CA GLU A 89 1.45 9.03 -10.34
C GLU A 89 0.28 9.99 -10.07
N MET A 90 -0.62 9.66 -9.14
CA MET A 90 -1.66 10.59 -8.69
C MET A 90 -1.07 11.90 -8.12
N ALA A 91 0.15 11.85 -7.59
CA ALA A 91 0.88 13.01 -7.11
C ALA A 91 1.81 13.62 -8.18
N GLY A 92 1.71 13.22 -9.44
CA GLY A 92 2.45 13.80 -10.57
C GLY A 92 3.81 13.16 -10.86
N GLN A 93 4.13 12.01 -10.27
CA GLN A 93 5.38 11.31 -10.50
C GLN A 93 5.18 9.95 -11.18
N LEU A 94 5.71 9.81 -12.39
CA LEU A 94 5.74 8.55 -13.12
C LEU A 94 6.82 7.61 -12.60
N THR A 95 6.53 6.31 -12.66
CA THR A 95 7.51 5.24 -12.45
C THR A 95 7.76 4.51 -13.78
N ASP A 96 8.81 4.93 -14.50
CA ASP A 96 9.15 4.42 -15.84
C ASP A 96 10.00 3.15 -15.85
N VAL A 97 10.65 2.80 -14.73
CA VAL A 97 11.64 1.73 -14.69
C VAL A 97 11.04 0.48 -14.07
N ALA A 98 10.82 -0.54 -14.90
CA ALA A 98 10.58 -1.90 -14.41
C ALA A 98 11.81 -2.35 -13.61
N GLY A 99 11.68 -2.45 -12.29
CA GLY A 99 12.74 -2.96 -11.42
C GLY A 99 12.86 -4.48 -11.43
N PRO A 100 13.91 -5.04 -10.82
CA PRO A 100 14.10 -6.48 -10.70
C PRO A 100 12.95 -7.13 -9.90
N LEU A 101 12.48 -8.30 -10.37
CA LEU A 101 11.30 -9.02 -9.82
C LEU A 101 11.63 -10.24 -8.95
N TYR A 102 12.90 -10.47 -8.62
CA TYR A 102 13.40 -11.49 -7.66
C TYR A 102 12.63 -12.83 -7.62
N PRO A 103 12.44 -13.54 -8.75
CA PRO A 103 11.62 -14.75 -8.79
C PRO A 103 12.14 -15.89 -7.90
N ASN A 104 13.45 -15.90 -7.64
CA ASN A 104 14.15 -16.92 -6.86
C ASN A 104 14.67 -16.39 -5.51
N GLY A 105 14.09 -15.31 -5.00
CA GLY A 105 14.59 -14.60 -3.82
C GLY A 105 15.64 -13.54 -4.14
N PHE A 106 16.17 -12.92 -3.09
CA PHE A 106 17.16 -11.85 -3.16
C PHE A 106 18.58 -12.40 -3.33
N PRO A 107 19.46 -11.69 -4.06
CA PRO A 107 20.82 -12.14 -4.32
C PRO A 107 21.68 -12.13 -3.04
N PRO A 108 22.78 -12.92 -2.99
CA PRO A 108 23.58 -13.10 -1.77
C PRO A 108 24.16 -11.81 -1.19
N ASP A 109 24.51 -10.84 -2.03
CA ASP A 109 24.99 -9.51 -1.64
C ASP A 109 23.90 -8.70 -0.91
N MET A 110 22.67 -8.72 -1.40
CA MET A 110 21.52 -8.12 -0.73
C MET A 110 21.23 -8.80 0.61
N VAL A 111 21.31 -10.13 0.64
CA VAL A 111 21.14 -10.92 1.87
C VAL A 111 22.18 -10.52 2.90
N ALA A 112 23.46 -10.39 2.53
CA ALA A 112 24.51 -9.96 3.45
C ALA A 112 24.24 -8.56 4.02
N VAL A 113 23.75 -7.62 3.20
CA VAL A 113 23.36 -6.28 3.67
C VAL A 113 22.17 -6.33 4.63
N LEU A 114 21.18 -7.17 4.37
CA LEU A 114 20.07 -7.40 5.30
C LEU A 114 20.56 -7.99 6.62
N GLU A 115 21.40 -9.02 6.58
CA GLU A 115 21.94 -9.64 7.79
C GLU A 115 22.71 -8.63 8.65
N GLN A 116 23.52 -7.78 8.01
CA GLN A 116 24.25 -6.71 8.68
C GLN A 116 23.30 -5.64 9.26
N ALA A 117 22.29 -5.21 8.49
CA ALA A 117 21.35 -4.19 8.92
C ALA A 117 20.55 -4.63 10.16
N PHE A 118 20.10 -5.89 10.18
CA PHE A 118 19.31 -6.47 11.27
C PHE A 118 20.16 -7.12 12.38
N GLY A 119 21.46 -7.31 12.15
CA GLY A 119 22.37 -7.97 13.09
C GLY A 119 22.04 -9.44 13.32
N ARG A 120 21.41 -10.12 12.35
CA ARG A 120 20.85 -11.47 12.48
C ARG A 120 21.02 -12.23 11.17
N LYS A 121 21.12 -13.55 11.27
CA LYS A 121 21.03 -14.44 10.10
C LYS A 121 19.63 -14.41 9.50
N LEU A 122 19.52 -14.81 8.24
CA LEU A 122 18.27 -14.80 7.48
C LEU A 122 17.78 -16.21 7.19
N VAL A 123 16.46 -16.41 7.23
CA VAL A 123 15.77 -17.62 6.74
C VAL A 123 14.69 -17.27 5.71
N GLY A 124 14.35 -18.22 4.84
CA GLY A 124 13.34 -18.07 3.79
C GLY A 124 13.93 -17.71 2.43
N ASN A 125 14.22 -16.42 2.21
CA ASN A 125 14.73 -15.82 0.96
C ASN A 125 14.21 -16.44 -0.35
N ARG A 126 12.89 -16.54 -0.49
CA ARG A 126 12.25 -17.07 -1.70
C ARG A 126 10.98 -16.30 -2.02
N ARG A 127 10.42 -16.55 -3.20
CA ARG A 127 9.07 -16.09 -3.52
C ARG A 127 8.05 -16.94 -2.77
N ALA A 128 7.20 -16.30 -1.96
CA ALA A 128 6.19 -17.00 -1.16
C ALA A 128 5.07 -16.04 -0.72
N SER A 129 3.93 -16.60 -0.28
CA SER A 129 2.96 -15.84 0.53
C SER A 129 3.48 -15.68 1.97
N GLY A 130 2.95 -14.71 2.70
CA GLY A 130 3.32 -14.51 4.11
C GLY A 130 2.96 -15.72 4.98
N THR A 131 1.80 -16.34 4.73
CA THR A 131 1.35 -17.53 5.47
C THR A 131 2.22 -18.75 5.20
N ALA A 132 2.61 -18.98 3.95
CA ALA A 132 3.47 -20.10 3.57
C ALA A 132 4.87 -19.94 4.19
N ILE A 133 5.50 -18.78 4.04
CA ILE A 133 6.87 -18.58 4.54
C ILE A 133 6.92 -18.64 6.07
N LEU A 134 5.90 -18.14 6.76
CA LEU A 134 5.84 -18.22 8.21
C LEU A 134 5.79 -19.67 8.67
N ARG A 135 4.88 -20.48 8.10
CA ARG A 135 4.76 -21.90 8.42
C ARG A 135 6.06 -22.68 8.16
N GLU A 136 6.76 -22.34 7.08
CA GLU A 136 7.98 -23.03 6.67
C GLU A 136 9.21 -22.62 7.50
N CYS A 137 9.26 -21.38 8.01
CA CYS A 137 10.43 -20.83 8.71
C CYS A 137 10.22 -20.64 10.22
N GLU A 138 9.05 -20.99 10.77
CA GLU A 138 8.72 -20.76 12.19
C GLU A 138 9.73 -21.40 13.14
N GLU A 139 10.04 -22.69 12.95
CA GLU A 139 10.92 -23.44 13.85
C GLU A 139 12.36 -22.88 13.84
N ASP A 140 12.91 -22.64 12.65
CA ASP A 140 14.23 -22.02 12.48
C ASP A 140 14.26 -20.61 13.08
N HIS A 141 13.18 -19.84 12.88
CA HIS A 141 13.06 -18.48 13.41
C HIS A 141 13.04 -18.45 14.94
N LEU A 142 12.22 -19.29 15.57
CA LEU A 142 12.08 -19.33 17.03
C LEU A 142 13.34 -19.87 17.72
N SER A 143 14.03 -20.83 17.10
CA SER A 143 15.24 -21.44 17.67
C SER A 143 16.47 -20.53 17.54
N SER A 144 16.64 -19.85 16.40
CA SER A 144 17.85 -19.06 16.11
C SER A 144 17.66 -17.55 16.29
N GLY A 145 16.42 -17.08 16.30
CA GLY A 145 16.10 -15.66 16.20
C GLY A 145 16.49 -15.04 14.85
N ALA A 146 16.65 -15.83 13.78
CA ALA A 146 16.97 -15.34 12.43
C ALA A 146 15.85 -14.47 11.84
N LEU A 147 16.13 -13.49 10.99
CA LEU A 147 15.11 -12.72 10.29
C LEU A 147 14.42 -13.58 9.22
N ILE A 148 13.09 -13.66 9.22
CA ILE A 148 12.35 -14.27 8.12
C ILE A 148 12.24 -13.23 6.99
N VAL A 149 12.65 -13.61 5.77
CA VAL A 149 12.58 -12.71 4.60
C VAL A 149 12.00 -13.42 3.39
N TRP A 150 11.16 -12.70 2.63
CA TRP A 150 10.60 -13.18 1.37
C TRP A 150 10.27 -12.05 0.40
N THR A 151 9.90 -12.44 -0.83
CA THR A 151 9.38 -11.55 -1.87
C THR A 151 8.05 -12.07 -2.40
N ASP A 152 7.18 -11.17 -2.86
CA ASP A 152 5.95 -11.47 -3.58
C ASP A 152 6.16 -11.53 -5.12
N GLY A 153 7.40 -11.32 -5.57
CA GLY A 153 7.74 -11.17 -6.99
C GLY A 153 7.60 -9.74 -7.49
N ARG A 154 7.47 -8.76 -6.59
CA ARG A 154 7.48 -7.32 -6.87
C ARG A 154 8.69 -6.69 -6.20
N ARG A 155 8.82 -5.36 -6.28
CA ARG A 155 9.90 -4.57 -5.67
C ARG A 155 9.73 -4.38 -4.15
N THR A 156 9.20 -5.39 -3.47
CA THR A 156 8.96 -5.39 -2.02
C THR A 156 9.84 -6.42 -1.33
N CYS A 157 10.61 -5.99 -0.34
CA CYS A 157 11.28 -6.88 0.60
C CYS A 157 10.39 -7.05 1.83
N HIS A 158 9.85 -8.26 2.02
CA HIS A 158 9.07 -8.58 3.20
C HIS A 158 9.96 -9.15 4.28
N VAL A 159 9.80 -8.66 5.51
CA VAL A 159 10.60 -9.08 6.66
C VAL A 159 9.68 -9.36 7.83
N ALA A 160 9.90 -10.45 8.56
CA ALA A 160 9.15 -10.79 9.75
C ALA A 160 10.07 -11.18 10.91
N MET A 161 9.65 -10.80 12.12
CA MET A 161 10.45 -10.94 13.34
C MET A 161 9.56 -11.08 14.56
N HIS A 162 9.81 -12.11 15.36
CA HIS A 162 9.11 -12.36 16.62
C HIS A 162 9.53 -11.39 17.71
N GLU A 163 8.56 -10.95 18.51
CA GLU A 163 8.78 -9.96 19.57
C GLU A 163 9.71 -10.48 20.68
N GLY A 164 9.76 -11.79 20.88
CA GLY A 164 10.74 -12.44 21.75
C GLY A 164 12.18 -12.37 21.22
N ALA A 165 12.38 -12.24 19.91
CA ALA A 165 13.70 -12.13 19.30
C ALA A 165 14.17 -10.67 19.18
N MET A 166 13.31 -9.75 18.72
CA MET A 166 13.63 -8.32 18.62
C MET A 166 12.42 -7.48 19.03
N ARG A 167 12.65 -6.48 19.89
CA ARG A 167 11.58 -5.55 20.29
C ARG A 167 11.04 -4.81 19.06
N ARG A 168 9.72 -4.61 19.03
CA ARG A 168 9.00 -4.03 17.88
C ARG A 168 9.58 -2.70 17.40
N ASP A 169 9.89 -1.79 18.33
CA ASP A 169 10.43 -0.46 17.99
C ASP A 169 11.81 -0.57 17.33
N GLU A 170 12.66 -1.47 17.83
CA GLU A 170 13.96 -1.76 17.20
C GLU A 170 13.74 -2.36 15.82
N PHE A 171 12.87 -3.35 15.67
CA PHE A 171 12.56 -3.96 14.38
C PHE A 171 12.11 -2.94 13.33
N PHE A 172 11.23 -2.02 13.70
CA PHE A 172 10.81 -0.93 12.81
C PHE A 172 11.92 0.05 12.47
N GLN A 173 12.80 0.37 13.43
CA GLN A 173 13.96 1.20 13.15
C GLN A 173 14.91 0.52 12.15
N ARG A 174 15.18 -0.78 12.34
CA ARG A 174 15.99 -1.60 11.43
C ARG A 174 15.39 -1.66 10.03
N CYS A 175 14.07 -1.81 9.91
CA CYS A 175 13.38 -1.76 8.61
C CYS A 175 13.52 -0.41 7.90
N ARG A 176 13.44 0.69 8.65
CA ARG A 176 13.65 2.05 8.13
C ARG A 176 15.07 2.24 7.60
N ASP A 177 16.06 1.70 8.29
CA ASP A 177 17.47 1.79 7.90
C ASP A 177 17.76 0.87 6.71
N ALA A 178 17.28 -0.38 6.75
CA ALA A 178 17.37 -1.33 5.64
C ALA A 178 16.77 -0.74 4.36
N ARG A 179 15.61 -0.07 4.42
CA ARG A 179 15.02 0.59 3.26
C ARG A 179 16.00 1.53 2.55
N LYS A 180 16.88 2.24 3.29
CA LYS A 180 17.88 3.15 2.70
C LYS A 180 18.93 2.39 1.89
N LEU A 181 19.36 1.25 2.42
CA LEU A 181 20.40 0.41 1.84
C LEU A 181 19.92 -0.38 0.63
N LEU A 182 18.63 -0.75 0.60
CA LEU A 182 18.07 -1.63 -0.43
C LEU A 182 17.67 -0.92 -1.73
N LYS A 183 17.83 0.41 -1.80
CA LYS A 183 17.41 1.21 -2.96
C LYS A 183 18.26 0.91 -4.19
N ASP A 184 19.57 1.06 -4.10
CA ASP A 184 20.52 0.91 -5.20
C ASP A 184 21.60 -0.08 -4.74
N PRO A 185 21.96 -1.13 -5.53
CA PRO A 185 21.54 -1.43 -6.90
C PRO A 185 20.27 -2.28 -7.04
N TRP A 186 19.65 -2.71 -5.93
CA TRP A 186 18.58 -3.72 -5.96
C TRP A 186 17.19 -3.18 -6.32
N GLY A 187 17.01 -1.86 -6.39
CA GLY A 187 15.75 -1.26 -6.78
C GLY A 187 14.57 -1.58 -5.85
N ILE A 188 14.78 -1.98 -4.59
CA ILE A 188 13.67 -2.25 -3.67
C ILE A 188 13.00 -0.93 -3.30
N VAL A 189 11.70 -0.83 -3.56
CA VAL A 189 10.91 0.39 -3.29
C VAL A 189 10.24 0.35 -1.94
N ARG A 190 10.05 -0.84 -1.37
CA ARG A 190 9.32 -1.03 -0.12
C ARG A 190 9.91 -2.14 0.73
N VAL A 191 10.11 -1.85 2.02
CA VAL A 191 10.31 -2.88 3.06
C VAL A 191 8.99 -3.02 3.83
N SER A 192 8.43 -4.23 3.81
CA SER A 192 7.15 -4.57 4.43
C SER A 192 7.46 -5.33 5.73
N ALA A 193 7.26 -4.66 6.87
CA ALA A 193 7.63 -5.16 8.18
C ALA A 193 6.45 -5.82 8.88
N HIS A 194 6.64 -7.08 9.28
CA HIS A 194 5.61 -7.92 9.89
C HIS A 194 6.07 -8.42 11.28
N PRO A 195 5.70 -7.74 12.37
CA PRO A 195 5.97 -8.26 13.71
C PRO A 195 5.20 -9.58 13.92
N LEU A 196 5.84 -10.55 14.58
CA LEU A 196 5.23 -11.83 14.93
C LEU A 196 4.99 -11.93 16.43
N VAL A 197 3.90 -12.57 16.81
CA VAL A 197 3.51 -12.84 18.20
C VAL A 197 3.02 -14.28 18.34
N GLY A 198 3.05 -14.83 19.55
CA GLY A 198 2.57 -16.17 19.87
C GLY A 198 3.68 -17.09 20.36
N ASP A 199 3.33 -18.33 20.67
CA ASP A 199 4.27 -19.36 21.09
C ASP A 199 4.51 -20.37 19.96
N ALA A 200 5.47 -21.28 20.15
CA ALA A 200 5.80 -22.33 19.18
C ALA A 200 4.55 -23.15 18.79
N GLY A 201 4.31 -23.31 17.49
CA GLY A 201 3.13 -23.94 16.92
C GLY A 201 1.91 -23.01 16.80
N GLY A 202 2.04 -21.75 17.22
CA GLY A 202 0.97 -20.75 17.24
C GLY A 202 1.42 -19.34 16.86
N VAL A 203 2.59 -19.20 16.21
CA VAL A 203 3.10 -17.89 15.78
C VAL A 203 2.22 -17.31 14.69
N GLN A 204 1.89 -16.02 14.82
CA GLN A 204 1.04 -15.30 13.87
C GLN A 204 1.53 -13.87 13.64
N PHE A 205 1.13 -13.31 12.49
CA PHE A 205 1.36 -11.91 12.18
C PHE A 205 0.57 -11.00 13.12
N SER A 206 1.28 -10.07 13.74
CA SER A 206 0.68 -8.97 14.49
C SER A 206 -0.11 -8.06 13.55
N PRO A 207 -1.24 -7.48 13.99
CA PRO A 207 -1.99 -6.50 13.20
C PRO A 207 -1.20 -5.20 12.97
N GLN A 208 -0.08 -5.00 13.68
CA GLN A 208 0.76 -3.80 13.60
C GLN A 208 1.80 -3.87 12.46
N ARG A 209 1.37 -4.31 11.29
CA ARG A 209 2.20 -4.28 10.08
C ARG A 209 2.54 -2.83 9.72
N ARG A 210 3.77 -2.59 9.24
CA ARG A 210 4.19 -1.28 8.73
C ARG A 210 4.92 -1.40 7.40
N GLU A 211 4.71 -0.43 6.52
CA GLU A 211 5.43 -0.32 5.25
C GLU A 211 6.43 0.85 5.32
N PHE A 212 7.64 0.60 4.85
CA PHE A 212 8.68 1.61 4.70
C PHE A 212 8.98 1.74 3.21
N VAL A 213 8.46 2.79 2.60
CA VAL A 213 8.56 3.04 1.16
C VAL A 213 9.73 3.97 0.87
N LEU A 214 10.25 3.98 -0.35
CA LEU A 214 11.13 5.06 -0.82
C LEU A 214 10.41 6.41 -0.81
N GLU A 215 11.19 7.48 -0.84
CA GLU A 215 10.65 8.77 -1.24
C GLU A 215 10.51 8.82 -2.77
N PRO A 216 9.46 9.47 -3.29
CA PRO A 216 9.36 9.76 -4.71
C PRO A 216 10.62 10.49 -5.20
N SER A 217 11.23 10.05 -6.30
CA SER A 217 12.49 10.64 -6.80
C SER A 217 12.34 12.06 -7.39
N GLY A 218 11.14 12.43 -7.84
CA GLY A 218 10.82 13.71 -8.45
C GLY A 218 10.02 14.62 -7.52
N SER A 219 9.68 15.82 -7.99
CA SER A 219 8.76 16.71 -7.27
C SER A 219 7.32 16.20 -7.42
N THR A 220 6.60 16.12 -6.32
CA THR A 220 5.20 15.71 -6.28
C THR A 220 4.27 16.93 -6.08
N MET A 221 2.97 16.73 -6.30
CA MET A 221 1.92 17.69 -5.96
C MET A 221 1.99 18.09 -4.47
N PHE A 222 2.38 17.16 -3.58
CA PHE A 222 2.53 17.48 -2.16
C PHE A 222 3.68 18.45 -1.92
N ASP A 223 4.81 18.26 -2.61
CA ASP A 223 5.94 19.20 -2.52
C ASP A 223 5.55 20.60 -3.00
N VAL A 224 4.82 20.69 -4.12
CA VAL A 224 4.35 21.96 -4.68
C VAL A 224 3.40 22.66 -3.72
N LEU A 225 2.37 21.96 -3.22
CA LEU A 225 1.41 22.53 -2.27
C LEU A 225 2.06 22.94 -0.95
N ASN A 226 3.04 22.16 -0.47
CA ASN A 226 3.76 22.47 0.76
C ASN A 226 4.60 23.75 0.62
N ARG A 227 5.28 23.94 -0.52
CA ARG A 227 6.02 25.19 -0.81
C ARG A 227 5.10 26.41 -0.81
N GLU A 228 3.87 26.25 -1.29
CA GLU A 228 2.81 27.27 -1.26
C GLU A 228 2.09 27.37 0.11
N SER A 229 2.68 26.81 1.17
CA SER A 229 2.16 26.88 2.54
C SER A 229 0.72 26.37 2.71
N GLN A 230 0.32 25.41 1.86
CA GLN A 230 -0.94 24.70 2.01
C GLN A 230 -0.81 23.59 3.06
N ILE A 231 -1.90 23.30 3.76
CA ILE A 231 -1.94 22.19 4.72
C ILE A 231 -2.22 20.92 3.94
N ILE A 232 -1.29 19.97 3.96
CA ILE A 232 -1.46 18.64 3.35
C ILE A 232 -1.52 17.60 4.46
N THR A 233 -2.66 16.90 4.55
CA THR A 233 -2.86 15.83 5.54
C THR A 233 -3.08 14.50 4.85
N GLY A 234 -2.20 13.53 5.13
CA GLY A 234 -2.39 12.13 4.77
C GLY A 234 -3.13 11.39 5.88
N VAL A 235 -4.17 10.62 5.53
CA VAL A 235 -4.92 9.78 6.47
C VAL A 235 -4.81 8.32 6.04
N GLY A 236 -4.57 7.43 7.00
CA GLY A 236 -4.33 6.01 6.75
C GLY A 236 -2.93 5.75 6.20
N LYS A 237 -2.81 4.98 5.11
CA LYS A 237 -1.49 4.56 4.59
C LYS A 237 -0.76 5.63 3.77
N VAL A 238 -1.38 6.77 3.49
CA VAL A 238 -0.80 7.83 2.64
C VAL A 238 0.55 8.30 3.17
N GLY A 239 0.69 8.46 4.50
CA GLY A 239 1.96 8.86 5.09
C GLY A 239 3.10 7.88 4.81
N ASP A 240 2.83 6.58 4.90
CA ASP A 240 3.82 5.54 4.68
C ASP A 240 4.21 5.44 3.18
N LEU A 241 3.24 5.60 2.26
CA LEU A 241 3.48 5.55 0.81
C LEU A 241 4.34 6.69 0.25
N PHE A 242 4.43 7.80 0.98
CA PHE A 242 5.26 8.96 0.64
C PHE A 242 6.42 9.16 1.60
N SER A 243 6.65 8.25 2.55
CA SER A 243 7.62 8.44 3.65
C SER A 243 7.45 9.76 4.42
N GLY A 244 6.23 10.28 4.47
CA GLY A 244 5.91 11.57 5.06
C GLY A 244 6.31 12.80 4.22
N ARG A 245 6.95 12.61 3.07
CA ARG A 245 7.41 13.73 2.23
C ARG A 245 6.24 14.59 1.75
N GLY A 246 6.40 15.90 1.88
CA GLY A 246 5.42 16.91 1.47
C GLY A 246 4.17 16.99 2.36
N LEU A 247 3.98 16.07 3.31
CA LEU A 247 2.84 16.10 4.23
C LEU A 247 3.13 17.02 5.41
N THR A 248 2.21 17.94 5.70
CA THR A 248 2.22 18.72 6.95
C THR A 248 1.84 17.85 8.13
N ARG A 249 0.97 16.85 7.91
CA ARG A 249 0.50 15.91 8.94
C ARG A 249 0.19 14.55 8.35
N SER A 250 0.48 13.50 9.12
CA SER A 250 0.02 12.13 8.85
C SER A 250 -0.80 11.62 10.02
N VAL A 251 -1.96 11.03 9.74
CA VAL A 251 -2.86 10.45 10.74
C VAL A 251 -3.07 8.97 10.40
N PRO A 252 -2.53 8.03 11.18
CA PRO A 252 -2.72 6.61 10.92
C PRO A 252 -4.18 6.20 11.15
N ALA A 253 -4.73 5.40 10.24
CA ALA A 253 -6.07 4.83 10.31
C ALA A 253 -6.13 3.51 9.54
N ALA A 254 -6.69 2.47 10.17
CA ALA A 254 -6.70 1.11 9.59
C ALA A 254 -8.07 0.73 8.98
N HIS A 255 -9.17 1.16 9.59
CA HIS A 255 -10.52 0.78 9.17
C HIS A 255 -11.25 1.93 8.48
N TRP A 256 -12.17 1.62 7.56
CA TRP A 256 -12.97 2.63 6.86
C TRP A 256 -13.72 3.55 7.82
N THR A 257 -14.34 3.00 8.87
CA THR A 257 -15.07 3.79 9.87
C THR A 257 -14.16 4.79 10.58
N SER A 258 -12.99 4.35 11.05
CA SER A 258 -12.01 5.24 11.68
C SER A 258 -11.45 6.28 10.69
N LEU A 259 -11.18 5.87 9.46
CA LEU A 259 -10.64 6.76 8.42
C LEU A 259 -11.62 7.87 8.08
N LEU A 260 -12.89 7.54 7.87
CA LEU A 260 -13.94 8.53 7.58
C LEU A 260 -14.20 9.44 8.78
N ALA A 261 -14.21 8.89 9.99
CA ALA A 261 -14.34 9.69 11.22
C ALA A 261 -13.19 10.71 11.37
N GLU A 262 -11.96 10.30 11.09
CA GLU A 262 -10.80 11.21 11.08
C GLU A 262 -10.95 12.29 10.00
N VAL A 263 -11.29 11.92 8.77
CA VAL A 263 -11.50 12.87 7.67
C VAL A 263 -12.57 13.91 8.05
N ILE A 264 -13.72 13.47 8.58
CA ILE A 264 -14.80 14.38 9.04
C ILE A 264 -14.30 15.27 10.19
N GLY A 265 -13.57 14.71 11.15
CA GLY A 265 -12.98 15.46 12.26
C GLY A 265 -11.98 16.53 11.81
N LEU A 266 -11.28 16.30 10.69
CA LEU A 266 -10.37 17.26 10.09
C LEU A 266 -11.10 18.43 9.43
N PHE A 267 -12.39 18.32 9.09
CA PHE A 267 -13.10 19.40 8.41
C PHE A 267 -13.19 20.69 9.22
N ARG A 268 -13.21 20.56 10.56
CA ARG A 268 -13.20 21.69 11.51
C ARG A 268 -11.80 22.23 11.76
N LYS A 269 -10.76 21.39 11.58
CA LYS A 269 -9.36 21.71 11.95
C LYS A 269 -8.55 22.23 10.76
N ILE A 270 -8.93 21.86 9.54
CA ILE A 270 -8.20 22.16 8.31
C ILE A 270 -9.14 22.96 7.39
N PRO A 271 -9.15 24.30 7.50
CA PRO A 271 -10.06 25.12 6.70
C PRO A 271 -9.69 25.13 5.21
N ARG A 272 -8.40 24.95 4.88
CA ARG A 272 -7.86 24.98 3.51
C ARG A 272 -6.81 23.89 3.26
N GLY A 273 -6.53 23.60 1.99
CA GLY A 273 -5.47 22.68 1.57
C GLY A 273 -5.98 21.33 1.07
N LEU A 274 -5.20 20.27 1.28
CA LEU A 274 -5.44 18.96 0.71
C LEU A 274 -5.53 17.89 1.82
N ILE A 275 -6.59 17.09 1.79
CA ILE A 275 -6.71 15.87 2.59
C ILE A 275 -6.68 14.69 1.62
N VAL A 276 -5.71 13.80 1.77
CA VAL A 276 -5.67 12.53 1.01
C VAL A 276 -5.87 11.39 2.00
N ALA A 277 -6.85 10.55 1.74
CA ALA A 277 -7.23 9.48 2.65
C ALA A 277 -7.29 8.14 1.91
N ALA A 278 -6.59 7.15 2.46
CA ALA A 278 -6.55 5.80 1.92
C ALA A 278 -6.50 4.77 3.04
N ARG A 279 -7.34 3.74 2.96
CA ARG A 279 -7.38 2.69 3.98
C ARG A 279 -6.04 1.96 4.01
N SER A 280 -5.46 1.78 5.19
CA SER A 280 -4.38 0.81 5.34
C SER A 280 -4.89 -0.61 5.09
N ARG A 281 -4.10 -1.48 4.47
CA ARG A 281 -4.41 -2.91 4.50
C ARG A 281 -4.25 -3.36 5.95
N ALA A 282 -5.36 -3.51 6.67
CA ALA A 282 -5.40 -4.35 7.86
C ALA A 282 -4.86 -5.73 7.45
N ALA A 283 -4.17 -6.43 8.37
CA ALA A 283 -3.80 -7.83 8.17
C ALA A 283 -5.08 -8.60 7.80
N SER A 284 -5.31 -8.78 6.51
CA SER A 284 -6.30 -9.71 6.02
C SER A 284 -5.81 -11.05 6.50
N ARG A 285 -6.65 -11.78 7.25
CA ARG A 285 -6.65 -13.23 7.10
C ARG A 285 -6.80 -13.44 5.61
N GLU A 286 -5.70 -13.74 4.92
CA GLU A 286 -5.73 -14.23 3.56
C GLU A 286 -6.57 -15.51 3.68
N LEU A 287 -7.86 -15.39 3.31
CA LEU A 287 -8.73 -16.54 3.17
C LEU A 287 -8.10 -17.36 2.05
N GLY A 288 -7.72 -18.60 2.42
CA GLY A 288 -6.97 -19.52 1.58
C GLY A 288 -7.71 -20.01 0.37
#